data_AF-G4RKL7-F1
#
_entry.id   AF-G4RKL7-F1
#
_cell.length_a   1.000
_cell.length_b   1.000
_cell.length_c   1.000
_cell.angle_alpha   90.00
_cell.angle_beta   90.00
_cell.angle_gamma   90.00
#
_symmetry.space_group_name_H-M   'P 1'
#
loop_
_entity.id
_entity.type
_entity.pdbx_description
1 polymer ?
#
loop_
_entity_poly.entity_id
_entity_poly.type
_entity_poly.pdbx_seq_one_letter_code
_entity_poly.pdbx_strand_id
1 'polypeptide(L)'
;MNITIDLLLFGLVVGLGIYILYKIEYDLKIIKTVKSFPVVPRVRGEGLIDFTNLSLLLKNYEIEYQADKNVYIERIADNIYKVRSSPPGGRALFKIKVYGNFDEYIVEKAVDVVS
;
A
#
# COMPACT_ATOMS: atom_id res chain seq x y z
N MET A 1 20.47 -25.31 38.98
CA MET A 1 19.44 -24.64 38.16
C MET A 1 18.46 -23.99 39.10
N ASN A 2 18.22 -22.68 38.95
CA ASN A 2 17.28 -21.96 39.81
C ASN A 2 15.96 -21.82 39.04
N ILE A 3 14.96 -22.61 39.45
CA ILE A 3 13.63 -22.67 38.83
C ILE A 3 13.01 -21.27 38.65
N THR A 4 13.29 -20.34 39.56
CA THR A 4 12.79 -18.96 39.48
C THR A 4 13.39 -18.21 38.28
N ILE A 5 14.71 -18.35 38.08
CA ILE A 5 15.42 -17.72 36.95
C ILE A 5 14.97 -18.36 35.64
N ASP A 6 14.82 -19.68 35.62
CA ASP A 6 14.37 -20.43 34.44
C ASP A 6 12.94 -20.01 34.04
N LEU A 7 12.04 -19.81 35.00
CA LEU A 7 10.66 -19.36 34.76
C LEU A 7 10.61 -17.92 34.24
N LEU A 8 11.43 -17.02 34.78
CA LEU A 8 11.53 -15.64 34.31
C LEU A 8 12.06 -15.56 32.88
N LEU A 9 13.11 -16.32 32.58
CA LEU A 9 13.65 -16.43 31.22
C LEU A 9 12.61 -16.99 30.25
N PHE A 10 11.90 -18.04 30.65
CA PHE A 10 10.82 -18.60 29.83
C PHE A 10 9.72 -17.57 29.55
N GLY A 11 9.24 -16.87 30.57
CA GLY A 11 8.23 -15.82 30.41
C GLY A 11 8.68 -14.68 29.50
N LEU A 12 9.95 -14.26 29.61
CA LEU A 12 10.53 -13.23 28.76
C LEU A 12 10.63 -13.68 27.30
N VAL A 13 11.11 -14.90 27.04
CA VAL A 13 11.22 -15.45 25.68
C VAL A 13 9.83 -15.60 25.05
N VAL A 14 8.86 -16.13 25.79
CA VAL A 14 7.48 -16.28 25.31
C VAL A 14 6.85 -14.92 25.04
N GLY A 15 7.00 -13.96 25.95
CA GLY A 15 6.47 -12.60 25.79
C GLY A 15 7.04 -11.90 24.56
N LEU A 16 8.36 -11.99 24.34
CA LEU A 16 9.00 -11.48 23.13
C LEU A 16 8.50 -12.20 21.87
N GLY A 17 8.36 -13.53 21.92
CA GLY A 17 7.83 -14.32 20.81
C GLY A 17 6.42 -13.87 20.39
N ILE A 18 5.51 -13.73 21.36
CA ILE A 18 4.14 -13.26 21.11
C ILE A 18 4.15 -11.83 20.57
N TYR A 19 4.98 -10.95 21.14
CA TYR A 19 5.11 -9.57 20.67
C TYR A 19 5.58 -9.49 19.21
N ILE A 20 6.59 -10.27 18.85
CA ILE A 20 7.10 -10.33 17.47
C ILE A 20 6.03 -10.88 16.52
N LEU A 21 5.34 -11.96 16.91
CA LEU A 21 4.25 -12.53 16.09
C LEU A 21 3.15 -11.52 15.83
N TYR A 22 2.72 -10.78 16.85
CA TYR A 22 1.70 -9.73 16.70
C TYR A 22 2.13 -8.65 15.70
N LYS A 23 3.41 -8.25 15.72
CA LYS A 23 3.97 -7.28 14.79
C LYS A 23 4.00 -7.82 13.35
N ILE A 24 4.36 -9.09 13.17
CA ILE A 24 4.35 -9.75 11.85
C ILE A 24 2.93 -9.87 11.31
N GLU A 25 1.97 -10.28 12.13
CA GLU A 25 0.56 -10.38 11.73
C GLU A 25 -0.01 -9.03 11.26
N TYR A 26 0.35 -7.95 11.96
CA TYR A 26 -0.05 -6.61 11.57
C TYR A 26 0.53 -6.22 10.19
N ASP A 27 1.81 -6.45 9.94
CA ASP A 27 2.45 -6.14 8.66
C ASP A 27 1.85 -6.98 7.52
N LEU A 28 1.60 -8.27 7.77
CA LEU A 28 0.90 -9.14 6.81
C LEU A 28 -0.51 -8.64 6.49
N LYS A 29 -1.23 -8.12 7.49
CA LYS A 29 -2.57 -7.53 7.29
C LYS A 29 -2.48 -6.30 6.39
N ILE A 30 -1.54 -5.39 6.63
CA ILE A 30 -1.32 -4.21 5.79
C ILE A 30 -1.08 -4.63 4.34
N ILE A 31 -0.13 -5.53 4.09
CA ILE A 31 0.22 -5.97 2.73
C ILE A 31 -0.99 -6.57 2.03
N LYS A 32 -1.78 -7.42 2.74
CA LYS A 32 -3.01 -8.00 2.19
C LYS A 32 -4.01 -6.93 1.81
N THR A 33 -4.25 -5.95 2.68
CA THR A 33 -5.16 -4.82 2.43
C THR A 33 -4.79 -4.03 1.19
N VAL A 34 -3.51 -3.66 1.02
CA VAL A 34 -3.08 -2.89 -0.15
C VAL A 34 -3.16 -3.72 -1.43
N LYS A 35 -2.73 -4.99 -1.38
CA LYS A 35 -2.82 -5.89 -2.53
C LYS A 35 -4.27 -6.09 -2.98
N SER A 36 -5.20 -6.25 -2.05
CA SER A 36 -6.63 -6.43 -2.38
C SER A 36 -7.37 -5.12 -2.68
N PHE A 37 -6.75 -3.95 -2.46
CA PHE A 37 -7.40 -2.68 -2.75
C PHE A 37 -7.76 -2.57 -4.24
N PRO A 38 -9.04 -2.33 -4.58
CA PRO A 38 -9.49 -2.24 -5.95
C PRO A 38 -9.02 -0.92 -6.57
N VAL A 39 -8.30 -1.01 -7.68
CA VAL A 39 -7.94 0.14 -8.51
C VAL A 39 -8.44 -0.16 -9.90
N VAL A 40 -9.06 0.83 -10.55
CA VAL A 40 -9.59 0.68 -11.90
C VAL A 40 -8.44 0.36 -12.86
N PRO A 41 -8.41 -0.81 -13.52
CA PRO A 41 -7.26 -1.23 -14.31
C PRO A 41 -7.21 -0.51 -15.67
N ARG A 42 -8.34 0.05 -16.14
CA ARG A 42 -8.42 0.77 -17.42
C ARG A 42 -9.36 1.97 -17.36
N VAL A 43 -8.93 3.08 -17.93
CA VAL A 43 -9.73 4.31 -18.06
C VAL A 43 -9.79 4.75 -19.52
N ARG A 44 -10.94 5.25 -19.97
CA ARG A 44 -11.15 5.74 -21.36
C ARG A 44 -11.00 7.25 -21.43
N GLY A 45 -10.02 7.74 -22.18
CA GLY A 45 -9.77 9.17 -22.40
C GLY A 45 -9.32 9.92 -21.14
N GLU A 46 -10.27 10.23 -20.25
CA GLU A 46 -10.04 10.81 -18.94
C GLU A 46 -10.66 9.92 -17.84
N GLY A 47 -9.88 9.60 -16.81
CA GLY A 47 -10.31 8.78 -15.70
C GLY A 47 -9.95 9.38 -14.35
N LEU A 48 -10.76 9.08 -13.34
CA LEU A 48 -10.46 9.40 -11.95
C LEU A 48 -10.04 8.12 -11.23
N ILE A 49 -8.89 8.18 -10.56
CA ILE A 49 -8.39 7.14 -9.69
C ILE A 49 -8.50 7.66 -8.26
N ASP A 50 -9.36 7.01 -7.48
CA ASP A 50 -9.69 7.41 -6.12
C ASP A 50 -9.11 6.41 -5.12
N PHE A 51 -8.22 6.92 -4.27
CA PHE A 51 -7.63 6.20 -3.15
C PHE A 51 -8.13 6.71 -1.79
N THR A 52 -9.17 7.53 -1.74
CA THR A 52 -9.73 8.10 -0.50
C THR A 52 -10.12 7.00 0.49
N ASN A 53 -10.74 5.93 0.00
CA ASN A 53 -11.12 4.80 0.87
C ASN A 53 -9.92 4.05 1.46
N LEU A 54 -8.72 4.22 0.90
CA LEU A 54 -7.50 3.64 1.48
C LEU A 54 -7.17 4.26 2.84
N SER A 55 -7.53 5.53 3.07
CA SER A 55 -7.31 6.21 4.36
C SER A 55 -8.20 5.69 5.49
N LEU A 56 -9.32 5.03 5.16
CA LEU A 56 -10.15 4.32 6.13
C LEU A 56 -9.51 3.00 6.59
N LEU A 57 -8.64 2.44 5.75
CA LEU A 57 -8.02 1.13 5.97
C LEU A 57 -6.60 1.26 6.54
N LEU A 58 -5.87 2.31 6.16
CA LEU A 58 -4.46 2.52 6.46
C LEU A 58 -4.22 3.99 6.82
N LYS A 59 -3.50 4.22 7.91
CA LYS A 59 -3.17 5.57 8.38
C LYS A 59 -1.88 6.14 7.78
N ASN A 60 -0.89 5.27 7.54
CA ASN A 60 0.45 5.69 7.14
C ASN A 60 0.77 5.08 5.77
N TYR A 61 0.40 5.80 4.71
CA TYR A 61 0.73 5.43 3.34
C TYR A 61 1.05 6.66 2.50
N GLU A 62 1.82 6.43 1.44
CA GLU A 62 2.14 7.42 0.43
C GLU A 62 1.81 6.86 -0.95
N ILE A 63 1.37 7.73 -1.86
CA ILE A 63 1.08 7.37 -3.25
C ILE A 63 2.05 8.12 -4.14
N GLU A 64 2.95 7.35 -4.76
CA GLU A 64 3.79 7.82 -5.86
C GLU A 64 3.19 7.37 -7.18
N TYR A 65 3.52 8.06 -8.27
CA TYR A 65 3.10 7.66 -9.60
C TYR A 65 4.22 7.81 -10.62
N GLN A 66 4.20 6.92 -11.61
CA GLN A 66 5.04 6.96 -12.80
C GLN A 66 4.13 6.82 -14.01
N ALA A 67 4.33 7.64 -15.03
CA ALA A 67 3.48 7.68 -16.21
C ALA A 67 4.33 7.63 -17.47
N ASP A 68 3.79 7.00 -18.51
CA ASP A 68 4.36 7.12 -19.86
C ASP A 68 4.32 8.58 -20.34
N LYS A 69 5.21 8.94 -21.27
CA LYS A 69 5.36 10.34 -21.77
C LYS A 69 4.07 11.00 -22.27
N ASN A 70 3.07 10.22 -22.67
CA ASN A 70 1.82 10.70 -23.24
C ASN A 70 0.67 10.75 -22.22
N VAL A 71 0.90 10.25 -21.00
CA VAL A 71 -0.07 10.19 -19.91
C VAL A 71 0.22 11.31 -18.92
N TYR A 72 -0.77 12.14 -18.66
CA TYR A 72 -0.71 13.21 -17.69
C TYR A 72 -1.54 12.83 -16.46
N ILE A 73 -0.92 12.95 -15.29
CA ILE A 73 -1.56 12.70 -14.00
C ILE A 73 -1.59 14.02 -13.24
N GLU A 74 -2.78 14.42 -12.81
CA GLU A 74 -3.03 15.61 -12.02
C GLU A 74 -3.70 15.22 -10.71
N ARG A 75 -3.17 15.68 -9.57
CA ARG A 75 -3.81 15.50 -8.28
C ARG A 75 -4.86 16.61 -8.10
N ILE A 76 -6.13 16.23 -8.13
CA ILE A 76 -7.25 17.17 -8.02
C ILE A 76 -7.75 17.33 -6.57
N ALA A 77 -7.51 16.33 -5.73
CA ALA A 77 -7.83 16.35 -4.31
C ALA A 77 -6.89 15.40 -3.54
N ASP A 78 -7.08 15.30 -2.22
CA ASP A 78 -6.37 14.31 -1.42
C ASP A 78 -6.70 12.89 -1.88
N ASN A 79 -5.67 12.14 -2.27
CA ASN A 79 -5.79 10.76 -2.74
C ASN A 79 -6.65 10.56 -4.00
N ILE A 80 -7.01 11.63 -4.73
CA ILE A 80 -7.74 11.54 -6.00
C ILE A 80 -6.88 12.09 -7.14
N TYR A 81 -6.67 11.26 -8.15
CA TYR A 81 -5.82 11.54 -9.30
C TYR A 81 -6.63 11.50 -10.58
N LYS A 82 -6.59 12.59 -11.34
CA LYS A 82 -7.12 12.65 -12.71
C LYS A 82 -6.03 12.18 -13.67
N VAL A 83 -6.35 11.17 -14.47
CA VAL A 83 -5.46 10.59 -15.47
C VAL A 83 -6.04 10.88 -16.85
N ARG A 84 -5.22 11.44 -17.74
CA ARG A 84 -5.58 11.72 -19.14
C ARG A 84 -4.44 11.32 -20.06
N SER A 85 -4.74 10.91 -21.29
CA SER A 85 -3.70 10.64 -22.30
C SER A 85 -3.91 11.44 -23.58
N SER A 86 -2.83 11.94 -24.16
CA SER A 86 -2.82 12.62 -25.46
C SER A 86 -1.46 12.43 -26.13
N PRO A 87 -1.32 11.64 -27.22
CA PRO A 87 -2.34 10.86 -27.96
C PRO A 87 -2.98 9.70 -27.16
N PRO A 88 -4.11 9.12 -27.59
CA PRO A 88 -4.78 8.02 -26.88
C PRO A 88 -3.87 6.80 -26.71
N GLY A 89 -3.83 6.22 -25.51
CA GLY A 89 -2.93 5.11 -25.19
C GLY A 89 -1.85 5.49 -24.18
N GLY A 90 -1.49 4.56 -23.31
CA GLY A 90 -0.40 4.69 -22.34
C GLY A 90 -0.74 4.05 -21.00
N ARG A 91 0.25 3.95 -20.13
CA ARG A 91 0.12 3.33 -18.81
C ARG A 91 0.54 4.31 -17.71
N ALA A 92 -0.28 4.35 -16.66
CA ALA A 92 0.04 4.95 -15.38
C ALA A 92 0.31 3.84 -14.36
N LEU A 93 1.40 3.97 -13.60
CA LEU A 93 1.77 3.08 -12.52
C LEU A 93 1.68 3.86 -11.21
N PHE A 94 0.72 3.50 -10.37
CA PHE A 94 0.59 4.03 -9.02
C PHE A 94 1.32 3.09 -8.06
N LYS A 95 2.24 3.63 -7.27
CA LYS A 95 2.97 2.90 -6.24
C LYS A 95 2.42 3.32 -4.89
N ILE A 96 1.75 2.38 -4.22
CA ILE A 96 1.22 2.57 -2.88
C ILE A 96 2.31 2.09 -1.91
N LYS A 97 2.96 3.04 -1.25
CA LYS A 97 3.95 2.79 -0.20
C LYS A 97 3.28 2.75 1.16
N VAL A 98 3.55 1.74 1.95
CA VAL A 98 2.99 1.57 3.29
C VAL A 98 4.07 1.21 4.28
N TYR A 99 3.96 1.75 5.49
CA TYR A 99 4.96 1.56 6.55
C TYR A 99 4.46 0.53 7.56
N GLY A 100 5.12 -0.63 7.59
CA GLY A 100 4.90 -1.65 8.61
C GLY A 100 5.71 -1.39 9.89
N ASN A 101 5.72 -2.38 10.78
CA ASN A 101 6.57 -2.37 11.96
C ASN A 101 8.02 -2.70 11.63
N PHE A 102 8.26 -3.54 10.61
CA PHE A 102 9.60 -4.01 10.26
C PHE A 102 10.18 -3.35 9.02
N ASP A 103 9.35 -2.99 8.04
CA ASP A 103 9.82 -2.48 6.76
C ASP A 103 8.79 -1.61 6.04
N GLU A 104 9.22 -0.94 4.97
CA GLU A 104 8.36 -0.33 3.96
C GLU A 104 7.93 -1.39 2.94
N TYR A 105 6.64 -1.38 2.59
CA TYR A 105 6.10 -2.24 1.54
C TYR A 105 5.54 -1.40 0.41
N ILE A 106 5.88 -1.77 -0.83
CA ILE A 106 5.41 -1.08 -2.03
C ILE A 106 4.53 -2.03 -2.83
N VAL A 107 3.33 -1.57 -3.17
CA VAL A 107 2.43 -2.29 -4.08
C VAL A 107 2.17 -1.43 -5.29
N GLU A 108 2.45 -1.98 -6.46
CA GLU A 108 2.23 -1.28 -7.72
C GLU A 108 0.86 -1.64 -8.30
N LYS A 109 0.15 -0.61 -8.78
CA LYS A 109 -1.16 -0.71 -9.41
C LYS A 109 -1.08 -0.01 -10.76
N ALA A 110 -1.22 -0.78 -11.82
CA ALA A 110 -1.20 -0.27 -13.17
C ALA A 110 -2.60 0.09 -13.65
N VAL A 111 -2.68 1.21 -14.36
CA VAL A 111 -3.88 1.73 -14.99
C VAL A 111 -3.55 2.02 -16.45
N ASP A 112 -4.19 1.31 -17.37
CA ASP A 112 -4.06 1.60 -18.80
C ASP A 112 -5.05 2.71 -19.19
N VAL A 113 -4.56 3.72 -19.90
CA VAL A 113 -5.37 4.78 -20.47
C VAL A 113 -5.63 4.43 -21.93
N VAL A 114 -6.84 3.99 -22.22
CA VAL A 114 -7.27 3.60 -23.57
C VAL A 114 -8.11 4.70 -24.20
N SER A 115 -8.21 4.68 -25.53
CA SER A 115 -9.11 5.57 -26.30
C SER A 115 -10.57 5.32 -25.96
#